data_AF-A0A397W956-F1
#
_entry.id   AF-A0A397W956-F1
#
_cell.length_a   1.000
_cell.length_b   1.000
_cell.length_c   1.000
_cell.angle_alpha   90.00
_cell.angle_beta   90.00
_cell.angle_gamma   90.00
#
_symmetry.space_group_name_H-M   'P 1'
#
loop_
_entity.id
_entity.type
_entity.pdbx_description
1 polymer ?
#
loop_
_entity_poly.entity_id
_entity_poly.type
_entity_poly.pdbx_seq_one_letter_code
_entity_poly.pdbx_strand_id
1 'polypeptide(L)'
;MGSYEDAIIDLTKLLDIEQNNKFALRYRGEAYYLMERYKEAIIDLTKLLNIEPNSQFALRYLGKAYHLTKEVIINLAKFLGIDPSDDKDESL
;
A
#
# COMPACT_ATOMS: atom_id res chain seq x y z
N MET A 1 -3.16 17.32 4.35
CA MET A 1 -2.20 16.69 5.26
C MET A 1 -2.54 16.94 6.72
N GLY A 2 -3.82 17.16 7.07
CA GLY A 2 -4.23 17.12 8.48
C GLY A 2 -5.33 16.07 8.65
N SER A 3 -6.30 16.10 7.73
CA SER A 3 -7.42 15.16 7.69
C SER A 3 -7.04 13.69 7.45
N TYR A 4 -5.92 13.40 6.77
CA TYR A 4 -5.53 12.00 6.51
C TYR A 4 -4.74 11.42 7.70
N GLU A 5 -3.90 12.22 8.31
CA GLU A 5 -3.10 11.88 9.48
C GLU A 5 -4.01 11.62 10.70
N ASP A 6 -4.99 12.47 10.93
CA ASP A 6 -6.01 12.27 11.97
C ASP A 6 -6.82 10.99 11.71
N ALA A 7 -7.25 10.76 10.46
CA ALA A 7 -7.93 9.53 10.08
C ALA A 7 -7.05 8.29 10.33
N ILE A 8 -5.77 8.35 9.97
CA ILE A 8 -4.82 7.25 10.23
C ILE A 8 -4.72 6.96 11.73
N ILE A 9 -4.67 8.00 12.57
CA ILE A 9 -4.61 7.83 14.04
C ILE A 9 -5.85 7.11 14.55
N ASP A 10 -7.05 7.56 14.16
CA ASP A 10 -8.29 6.96 14.66
C ASP A 10 -8.53 5.55 14.12
N LEU A 11 -8.19 5.30 12.86
CA LEU A 11 -8.24 3.96 12.27
C LEU A 11 -7.20 3.03 12.90
N THR A 12 -6.05 3.56 13.34
CA THR A 12 -5.04 2.78 14.07
C THR A 12 -5.55 2.35 15.44
N LYS A 13 -6.14 3.27 16.21
CA LYS A 13 -6.78 2.92 17.49
C LYS A 13 -7.87 1.86 17.31
N LEU A 14 -8.65 1.95 16.23
CA LEU A 14 -9.67 0.93 15.92
C LEU A 14 -9.02 -0.42 15.62
N LEU A 15 -7.89 -0.46 14.91
CA LEU A 15 -7.15 -1.70 14.64
C LEU A 15 -6.42 -2.26 15.85
N ASP A 16 -6.12 -1.43 16.86
CA ASP A 16 -5.58 -1.92 18.13
C ASP A 16 -6.64 -2.69 18.94
N ILE A 17 -7.92 -2.35 18.77
CA ILE A 17 -9.06 -3.02 19.41
C ILE A 17 -9.54 -4.20 18.56
N GLU A 18 -9.70 -3.98 17.24
CA GLU A 18 -10.22 -4.94 16.28
C GLU A 18 -9.22 -5.10 15.12
N GLN A 19 -8.22 -5.95 15.35
CA GLN A 19 -7.08 -6.11 14.45
C GLN A 19 -7.44 -6.47 12.99
N ASN A 20 -8.60 -7.06 12.76
CA ASN A 20 -9.10 -7.46 11.43
C ASN A 20 -10.32 -6.63 10.99
N ASN A 21 -10.53 -5.43 11.55
CA ASN A 21 -11.61 -4.56 11.14
C ASN A 21 -11.41 -4.12 9.67
N LYS A 22 -12.27 -4.62 8.79
CA LYS A 22 -12.18 -4.42 7.34
C LYS A 22 -12.31 -2.95 6.94
N PHE A 23 -13.16 -2.20 7.64
CA PHE A 23 -13.35 -0.77 7.41
C PHE A 23 -12.04 -0.02 7.70
N ALA A 24 -11.42 -0.30 8.85
CA ALA A 24 -10.19 0.34 9.27
C ALA A 24 -9.03 0.03 8.31
N LEU A 25 -8.84 -1.24 7.93
CA LEU A 25 -7.83 -1.64 6.95
C LEU A 25 -8.05 -0.96 5.59
N ARG A 26 -9.29 -0.89 5.12
CA ARG A 26 -9.64 -0.27 3.84
C ARG A 26 -9.26 1.20 3.80
N TYR A 27 -9.76 1.99 4.76
CA TYR A 27 -9.62 3.43 4.73
C TYR A 27 -8.23 3.89 5.18
N ARG A 28 -7.56 3.13 6.06
CA ARG A 28 -6.18 3.46 6.45
C ARG A 28 -5.21 3.15 5.31
N GLY A 29 -5.41 2.03 4.61
CA GLY A 29 -4.68 1.72 3.39
C GLY A 29 -4.87 2.76 2.29
N GLU A 30 -6.09 3.26 2.08
CA GLU A 30 -6.36 4.36 1.15
C GLU A 30 -5.71 5.68 1.58
N ALA A 31 -5.81 6.05 2.86
CA ALA A 31 -5.18 7.26 3.38
C ALA A 31 -3.66 7.21 3.21
N TYR A 32 -3.02 6.07 3.52
CA TYR A 32 -1.60 5.87 3.24
C TYR A 32 -1.27 6.01 1.75
N TYR A 33 -2.08 5.42 0.86
CA TYR A 33 -1.88 5.56 -0.58
C TYR A 33 -1.96 7.02 -1.04
N LEU A 34 -2.96 7.78 -0.57
CA LEU A 34 -3.14 9.19 -0.92
C LEU A 34 -2.04 10.10 -0.34
N MET A 35 -1.35 9.64 0.70
CA MET A 35 -0.17 10.28 1.27
C MET A 35 1.15 9.78 0.65
N GLU A 36 1.10 9.00 -0.42
CA GLU A 36 2.26 8.38 -1.09
C GLU A 36 3.07 7.41 -0.19
N ARG A 37 2.47 6.98 0.92
CA ARG A 37 3.01 5.99 1.86
C ARG A 37 2.68 4.58 1.38
N TYR A 38 3.20 4.24 0.20
CA TYR A 38 2.78 3.03 -0.53
C TYR A 38 3.08 1.73 0.21
N LYS A 39 4.17 1.67 0.99
CA LYS A 39 4.53 0.46 1.76
C LYS A 39 3.47 0.16 2.82
N GLU A 40 3.06 1.17 3.58
CA GLU A 40 2.02 1.04 4.60
C GLU A 40 0.65 0.74 3.98
N ALA A 41 0.34 1.36 2.83
CA ALA A 41 -0.87 1.05 2.07
C ALA A 41 -0.91 -0.43 1.65
N ILE A 42 0.21 -0.96 1.13
CA ILE A 42 0.32 -2.36 0.70
C ILE A 42 0.05 -3.31 1.88
N ILE A 43 0.58 -3.02 3.06
CA ILE A 43 0.37 -3.87 4.25
C ILE A 43 -1.12 -3.98 4.60
N ASP A 44 -1.80 -2.83 4.75
CA ASP A 44 -3.21 -2.82 5.16
C ASP A 44 -4.14 -3.43 4.10
N LEU A 45 -3.89 -3.12 2.83
CA LEU A 45 -4.71 -3.65 1.72
C LEU A 45 -4.46 -5.14 1.49
N THR A 46 -3.24 -5.64 1.69
CA THR A 46 -2.94 -7.08 1.65
C THR A 46 -3.68 -7.82 2.76
N LYS A 47 -3.69 -7.25 3.96
CA LYS A 47 -4.45 -7.81 5.08
C LYS A 47 -5.95 -7.81 4.81
N LEU A 48 -6.47 -6.76 4.17
CA LEU A 48 -7.86 -6.71 3.73
C LEU A 48 -8.16 -7.82 2.70
N LEU A 49 -7.27 -8.10 1.74
CA LEU A 49 -7.46 -9.21 0.80
C LEU A 49 -7.42 -10.59 1.48
N ASN A 50 -6.62 -10.77 2.52
CA ASN A 50 -6.64 -12.03 3.28
C ASN A 50 -8.02 -12.29 3.93
N ILE A 51 -8.80 -11.24 4.19
CA ILE A 51 -10.15 -11.33 4.78
C ILE A 51 -11.24 -11.32 3.69
N GLU A 52 -11.06 -10.50 2.66
CA GLU A 52 -11.94 -10.35 1.50
C GLU A 52 -11.15 -10.54 0.19
N PRO A 53 -10.89 -11.78 -0.23
CA PRO A 53 -10.02 -12.07 -1.38
C PRO A 53 -10.46 -11.43 -2.69
N ASN A 54 -11.75 -11.17 -2.84
CA ASN A 54 -12.35 -10.59 -4.04
C ASN A 54 -12.65 -9.08 -3.89
N SER A 55 -12.03 -8.41 -2.90
CA SER A 55 -12.20 -6.97 -2.72
C SER A 55 -11.60 -6.20 -3.89
N GLN A 56 -12.46 -5.79 -4.83
CA GLN A 56 -12.09 -4.98 -6.00
C GLN A 56 -11.36 -3.70 -5.60
N PHE A 57 -11.74 -3.13 -4.46
CA PHE A 57 -11.07 -1.96 -3.90
C PHE A 57 -9.62 -2.26 -3.54
N ALA A 58 -9.39 -3.33 -2.77
CA ALA A 58 -8.06 -3.68 -2.32
C ALA A 58 -7.15 -4.06 -3.50
N LEU A 59 -7.65 -4.87 -4.44
CA LEU A 59 -6.93 -5.22 -5.67
C LEU A 59 -6.52 -3.98 -6.48
N ARG A 60 -7.45 -3.03 -6.67
CA ARG A 60 -7.17 -1.79 -7.42
C ARG A 60 -6.08 -0.95 -6.76
N TYR A 61 -6.16 -0.72 -5.45
CA TYR A 61 -5.19 0.13 -4.77
C TYR A 61 -3.83 -0.57 -4.59
N LEU A 62 -3.80 -1.89 -4.37
CA LEU A 62 -2.55 -2.66 -4.35
C LEU A 62 -1.84 -2.60 -5.69
N GLY A 63 -2.54 -2.86 -6.80
CA GLY A 63 -1.95 -2.80 -8.13
C GLY A 63 -1.32 -1.43 -8.42
N LYS A 64 -2.00 -0.35 -8.04
CA LYS A 64 -1.47 1.02 -8.14
C LYS A 64 -0.25 1.25 -7.24
N ALA A 65 -0.32 0.83 -5.98
CA ALA A 65 0.77 1.02 -5.02
C ALA A 65 2.04 0.25 -5.43
N TYR A 66 1.89 -0.98 -5.92
CA TYR A 66 3.01 -1.77 -6.45
C TYR A 66 3.59 -1.13 -7.72
N HIS A 67 2.75 -0.68 -8.65
CA HIS A 67 3.21 -0.02 -9.85
C HIS A 67 4.04 1.24 -9.54
N LEU A 68 3.55 2.12 -8.66
CA LEU A 68 4.26 3.33 -8.26
C LEU A 68 5.56 3.02 -7.51
N THR A 69 5.55 2.02 -6.63
CA THR A 69 6.77 1.57 -5.93
C THR A 69 7.81 1.07 -6.93
N LYS A 70 7.39 0.28 -7.93
CA LYS A 70 8.26 -0.20 -8.99
C LYS A 70 8.82 0.94 -9.84
N GLU A 71 8.00 1.93 -10.20
CA GLU A 71 8.46 3.10 -10.96
C GLU A 71 9.51 3.91 -10.19
N VAL A 72 9.33 4.12 -8.87
CA VAL A 72 10.32 4.81 -8.03
C VAL A 72 11.65 4.07 -8.04
N ILE A 73 11.65 2.75 -7.91
CA ILE A 73 12.87 1.92 -7.93
C ILE A 73 13.55 2.03 -9.30
N ILE A 74 12.81 1.90 -10.40
CA ILE A 74 13.35 2.02 -11.76
C ILE A 74 13.98 3.39 -11.99
N ASN A 75 13.30 4.46 -11.57
CA ASN A 75 13.79 5.83 -11.74
C ASN A 75 15.06 6.07 -10.91
N LEU A 76 15.12 5.52 -9.69
CA LEU A 76 16.31 5.58 -8.85
C LEU A 76 17.48 4.80 -9.45
N ALA A 77 17.24 3.59 -9.97
CA ALA A 77 18.26 2.77 -10.63
C ALA A 77 18.87 3.51 -11.83
N LYS A 78 18.02 4.09 -12.70
CA LYS A 78 18.46 4.91 -13.83
C LYS A 78 19.28 6.13 -13.40
N PHE A 79 18.85 6.82 -12.33
CA PHE A 79 19.58 7.97 -11.78
C PHE A 79 20.99 7.58 -11.32
N LEU A 80 21.14 6.38 -10.77
CA LEU A 80 22.43 5.83 -10.32
C LEU A 80 23.25 5.18 -11.46
N GLY A 81 22.75 5.19 -12.70
CA GLY A 81 23.41 4.55 -13.84
C GLY A 81 23.35 3.01 -13.81
N ILE A 82 22.44 2.44 -13.02
CA ILE A 82 22.18 1.00 -12.95
C ILE A 82 21.15 0.64 -14.01
N ASP A 83 21.41 -0.39 -14.81
CA ASP A 83 20.44 -0.92 -15.77
C ASP A 83 19.32 -1.65 -14.99
N PRO A 84 18.06 -1.19 -15.04
CA PRO A 84 16.96 -1.84 -14.34
C PRO A 84 16.63 -3.24 -14.87
N SER A 85 17.20 -3.65 -16.02
CA SER A 85 16.99 -4.98 -16.61
C SER A 85 17.87 -6.09 -15.99
N ASP A 86 18.82 -5.74 -15.12
CA ASP A 86 19.63 -6.72 -14.38
C ASP A 86 18.83 -7.43 -13.26
N ASP A 87 17.70 -6.86 -12.83
CA ASP A 87 16.84 -7.45 -11.79
C ASP A 87 15.82 -8.41 -12.43
N LYS A 88 16.33 -9.54 -12.94
CA LYS A 88 15.52 -10.69 -13.41
C LYS A 88 14.95 -11.49 -12.24
N ASP A 89 14.35 -10.84 -11.24
CA ASP A 89 13.62 -11.58 -10.23
C ASP A 89 12.21 -11.93 -10.77
N GLU A 90 12.19 -12.97 -11.61
CA GLU A 90 11.01 -13.76 -11.93
C GLU A 90 10.61 -14.58 -10.70
N SER A 91 10.04 -13.94 -9.69
CA SER A 91 9.35 -14.65 -8.61
C SER A 91 7.95 -14.07 -8.41
N LEU A 92 7.01 -14.66 -9.18
CA LEU A 92 5.59 -14.71 -8.86
C LEU A 92 5.32 -15.85 -7.87
#